data_AF-A0A9E5INC6-F1
#
_entry.id   AF-A0A9E5INC6-F1
#
_cell.length_a   1.000
_cell.length_b   1.000
_cell.length_c   1.000
_cell.angle_alpha   90.00
_cell.angle_beta   90.00
_cell.angle_gamma   90.00
#
_symmetry.space_group_name_H-M   'P 1'
#
loop_
_entity.id
_entity.type
_entity.pdbx_description
1 polymer ?
#
loop_
_entity_poly.entity_id
_entity_poly.type
_entity_poly.pdbx_seq_one_letter_code
_entity_poly.pdbx_strand_id
1 'polypeptide(L)' 'MSEKILFRTGEATVLAKEGQFTDAMPEILIGDVSGPVGQAFANMMAQSAGHT' A
#
# COMPACT_ATOMS: atom_id res chain seq x y z
N MET A 1 -24.33 -4.26 -10.65
CA MET A 1 -23.10 -3.57 -10.22
C MET A 1 -22.56 -4.29 -9.01
N SER A 2 -21.30 -4.73 -9.00
CA SER A 2 -20.69 -5.25 -7.76
C SER A 2 -20.55 -4.10 -6.76
N GLU A 3 -20.56 -4.40 -5.47
CA GLU A 3 -20.15 -3.41 -4.47
C GLU A 3 -18.71 -2.96 -4.75
N LYS A 4 -18.47 -1.65 -4.59
CA LYS A 4 -17.14 -1.07 -4.67
C LYS A 4 -16.41 -1.29 -3.35
N ILE A 5 -15.16 -1.70 -3.40
CA ILE A 5 -14.30 -1.68 -2.21
C ILE A 5 -14.02 -0.21 -1.90
N LEU A 6 -14.65 0.32 -0.85
CA LEU A 6 -14.45 1.72 -0.46
C LEU A 6 -13.06 1.94 0.14
N PHE A 7 -12.71 1.11 1.12
CA PHE A 7 -11.43 1.16 1.82
C PHE A 7 -11.20 -0.16 2.55
N ARG A 8 -10.03 -0.76 2.30
CA ARG A 8 -9.50 -1.92 3.02
C ARG A 8 -8.01 -1.70 3.22
N THR A 9 -7.52 -2.08 4.40
CA THR A 9 -6.09 -2.01 4.75
C THR A 9 -5.65 -3.39 5.21
N GLY A 10 -4.36 -3.69 5.04
CA GLY A 10 -3.75 -4.92 5.53
C GLY A 10 -2.24 -4.81 5.55
N GLU A 11 -1.63 -5.73 6.27
CA GLU A 11 -0.18 -5.89 6.35
C GLU A 11 0.17 -7.37 6.28
N ALA A 12 1.41 -7.66 5.91
CA ALA A 12 1.96 -9.00 6.03
C ALA A 12 3.47 -8.91 6.27
N THR A 13 4.01 -9.81 7.08
CA THR A 13 5.45 -10.03 7.15
C THR A 13 5.81 -11.24 6.30
N VAL A 14 6.67 -11.03 5.31
CA VAL A 14 7.26 -12.08 4.49
C VAL A 14 8.66 -12.34 5.01
N LEU A 15 8.79 -13.44 5.74
CA LEU A 15 10.05 -13.85 6.34
C LEU A 15 11.07 -14.25 5.27
N ALA A 16 12.30 -13.82 5.47
CA ALA A 16 13.47 -14.23 4.73
C ALA A 16 13.70 -15.73 4.87
N LYS A 17 14.05 -16.36 3.76
CA LYS A 17 14.56 -17.73 3.76
C LYS A 17 16.05 -17.72 4.11
N GLU A 18 16.59 -18.90 4.43
CA GLU A 18 18.04 -19.05 4.62
C GLU A 18 18.82 -18.46 3.43
N GLY A 19 19.85 -17.67 3.73
CA GLY A 19 20.66 -16.97 2.73
C GLY A 19 20.09 -15.65 2.22
N GLN A 20 18.89 -15.23 2.65
CA GLN A 20 18.36 -13.88 2.43
C GLN A 20 18.68 -12.97 3.62
N PHE A 21 18.82 -11.66 3.35
CA PHE A 21 19.37 -10.71 4.32
C PHE A 21 18.29 -9.92 5.08
N THR A 22 17.10 -9.73 4.51
CA THR A 22 16.06 -8.88 5.09
C THR A 22 14.67 -9.47 4.84
N ASP A 23 13.81 -9.38 5.85
CA ASP A 23 12.37 -9.61 5.71
C ASP A 23 11.71 -8.47 4.93
N ALA A 24 10.56 -8.74 4.33
CA ALA A 24 9.72 -7.70 3.73
C ALA A 24 8.43 -7.53 4.55
N MET A 25 8.08 -6.28 4.86
CA MET A 25 6.85 -5.94 5.55
C MET A 25 6.07 -4.93 4.70
N PRO A 26 5.19 -5.40 3.80
CA PRO A 26 4.29 -4.52 3.08
C PRO A 26 3.10 -4.08 3.94
N GLU A 27 2.83 -2.78 3.91
CA GLU A 27 1.55 -2.18 4.28
C GLU A 27 0.76 -1.83 3.01
N ILE A 28 -0.48 -2.32 2.92
CA ILE A 28 -1.29 -2.26 1.70
C ILE A 28 -2.63 -1.60 1.95
N LEU A 29 -3.02 -0.70 1.04
CA LEU A 29 -4.33 -0.08 0.98
C LEU A 29 -5.03 -0.42 -0.35
N ILE A 30 -6.30 -0.85 -0.29
CA ILE A 30 -7.13 -1.16 -1.46
C ILE A 30 -8.45 -0.40 -1.38
N GLY A 31 -8.81 0.29 -2.47
CA GLY A 31 -10.11 0.93 -2.59
C GLY A 31 -10.33 1.64 -3.93
N ASP A 32 -11.53 2.17 -4.12
CA ASP A 32 -11.93 2.86 -5.34
C ASP A 32 -11.19 4.20 -5.51
N VAL A 33 -10.73 4.48 -6.74
CA VAL A 33 -9.96 5.68 -7.10
C VAL A 33 -10.77 6.98 -7.02
N SER A 34 -12.10 6.91 -7.06
CA SER A 34 -12.98 8.06 -6.80
C SER A 34 -13.20 8.32 -5.30
N GLY A 35 -12.67 7.46 -4.43
CA GLY A 35 -12.79 7.53 -2.97
C GLY A 35 -11.50 7.97 -2.26
N PRO A 36 -11.41 7.72 -0.95
CA PRO A 36 -10.29 8.17 -0.13
C PRO A 36 -8.93 7.59 -0.55
N VAL A 37 -8.91 6.39 -1.14
CA VAL A 37 -7.67 5.77 -1.66
C VAL A 37 -7.09 6.59 -2.82
N GLY A 38 -7.94 7.08 -3.74
CA GLY A 38 -7.49 7.94 -4.84
C GLY A 38 -6.95 9.29 -4.36
N GLN A 39 -7.58 9.88 -3.33
CA GLN A 39 -7.08 11.11 -2.71
C GLN A 39 -5.71 10.91 -2.06
N ALA A 40 -5.54 9.82 -1.30
CA ALA A 40 -4.27 9.48 -0.67
C ALA A 40 -3.17 9.23 -1.71
N PHE A 41 -3.47 8.47 -2.77
CA PHE A 41 -2.55 8.22 -3.88
C PHE A 41 -2.12 9.53 -4.57
N ALA A 42 -3.07 10.43 -4.86
CA ALA A 42 -2.77 11.72 -5.46
C ALA A 42 -1.85 12.59 -4.57
N ASN A 43 -2.08 12.59 -3.25
CA ASN A 43 -1.23 13.32 -2.31
C ASN A 43 0.19 12.75 -2.26
N MET A 44 0.35 11.42 -2.38
CA MET A 44 1.67 10.79 -2.42
C MET A 44 2.46 11.14 -3.69
N MET A 45 1.85 11.66 -4.76
CA MET A 45 2.63 12.10 -5.93
C MET A 45 3.54 13.31 -5.62
N ALA A 46 3.33 14.01 -4.50
CA ALA A 46 4.20 15.05 -3.99
C ALA A 46 5.28 14.48 -3.05
N GLN A 47 6.26 13.80 -3.65
CA GLN A 47 7.32 13.09 -2.93
C GLN A 47 8.40 14.04 -2.35
N SER A 48 9.04 13.60 -1.25
CA SER A 48 10.14 14.32 -0.57
C SER A 48 11.46 13.56 -0.73
N ALA A 49 12.61 14.22 -0.70
CA ALA A 49 13.90 13.54 -0.86
C ALA A 49 14.04 12.33 0.10
N GLY A 50 14.37 11.16 -0.46
CA GLY A 50 14.46 9.90 0.29
C GLY A 50 13.16 9.09 0.39
N HIS A 51 12.04 9.59 -0.15
CA HIS A 51 10.75 8.90 -0.22
C HIS A 51 10.19 9.13 -1.62
N THR A 52 10.04 8.08 -2.45
CA THR A 52 9.56 8.20 -3.84
C THR A 52 8.84 6.95 -4.28
#